data_AF-A0A924ZJC2-F1
#
_entry.id   AF-A0A924ZJC2-F1
#
_cell.length_a   1.000
_cell.length_b   1.000
_cell.length_c   1.000
_cell.angle_alpha   90.00
_cell.angle_beta   90.00
_cell.angle_gamma   90.00
#
_symmetry.space_group_name_H-M   'P 1'
#
loop_
_entity.id
_entity.type
_entity.pdbx_description
1 polymer ?
#
loop_
_entity_poly.entity_id
_entity_poly.type
_entity_poly.pdbx_seq_one_letter_code
_entity_poly.pdbx_strand_id
1 'polypeptide(L)'
;MSHPKLFAWFAKLVVLKNPWGLKSAGILKKENLNSVFPHKTSHWIGRFVHDACPYAYDNNSPIELAAGMTFTVEPALYFKSKDSKYNGIGVRIEDVVLVNEMGCEILSHAPKEIDEIEEIRAFSFGHKRRA
;
A
#
# COMPACT_ATOMS: atom_id res chain seq x y z
N MET A 1 1.79 -22.39 14.61
CA MET A 1 1.56 -22.75 13.19
C MET A 1 0.81 -21.61 12.53
N SER A 2 1.56 -20.59 12.09
CA SER A 2 1.04 -19.40 11.41
C SER A 2 0.45 -19.79 10.06
N HIS A 3 -0.84 -19.51 9.87
CA HIS A 3 -1.56 -19.86 8.66
C HIS A 3 -1.09 -18.97 7.48
N PRO A 4 -0.47 -19.54 6.43
CA PRO A 4 0.04 -18.80 5.25
C PRO A 4 -1.06 -18.18 4.37
N LYS A 5 -2.33 -18.26 4.79
CA LYS A 5 -3.51 -17.88 4.01
C LYS A 5 -4.01 -16.46 4.29
N LEU A 6 -3.63 -15.85 5.42
CA LEU A 6 -4.01 -14.46 5.75
C LEU A 6 -3.11 -13.42 5.05
N PHE A 7 -1.84 -13.73 4.81
CA PHE A 7 -0.92 -12.80 4.15
C PHE A 7 -1.26 -12.61 2.65
N ALA A 8 -1.78 -13.68 2.03
CA ALA A 8 -2.37 -13.61 0.69
C ALA A 8 -3.70 -12.81 0.65
N TRP A 9 -4.32 -12.50 1.80
CA TRP A 9 -5.59 -11.77 1.87
C TRP A 9 -5.37 -10.25 1.83
N PHE A 10 -4.33 -9.73 2.50
CA PHE A 10 -4.06 -8.28 2.55
C PHE A 10 -3.31 -7.77 1.32
N ALA A 11 -2.30 -8.51 0.83
CA ALA A 11 -1.62 -8.20 -0.43
C ALA A 11 -2.57 -8.28 -1.65
N LYS A 12 -3.62 -9.13 -1.59
CA LYS A 12 -4.69 -9.17 -2.61
C LYS A 12 -5.60 -7.94 -2.58
N LEU A 13 -5.84 -7.37 -1.41
CA LEU A 13 -6.84 -6.33 -1.19
C LEU A 13 -6.41 -4.97 -1.72
N VAL A 14 -5.10 -4.71 -1.73
CA VAL A 14 -4.60 -3.36 -1.95
C VAL A 14 -3.92 -3.18 -3.32
N VAL A 15 -3.31 -4.22 -3.88
CA VAL A 15 -2.49 -4.10 -5.10
C VAL A 15 -3.14 -4.70 -6.34
N LEU A 16 -3.96 -5.77 -6.24
CA LEU A 16 -4.37 -6.51 -7.45
C LEU A 16 -5.86 -6.78 -7.63
N LYS A 17 -6.69 -6.86 -6.58
CA LYS A 17 -8.15 -6.93 -6.75
C LYS A 17 -8.84 -6.42 -5.49
N ASN A 18 -9.12 -5.13 -5.40
CA ASN A 18 -10.49 -4.64 -5.19
C ASN A 18 -10.57 -3.26 -4.48
N PRO A 19 -10.85 -2.17 -5.21
CA PRO A 19 -11.65 -1.07 -4.66
C PRO A 19 -13.02 -1.53 -4.08
N TRP A 20 -13.37 -2.80 -4.23
CA TRP A 20 -14.58 -3.46 -3.74
C TRP A 20 -14.56 -3.82 -2.25
N GLY A 21 -13.40 -3.94 -1.58
CA GLY A 21 -13.35 -4.16 -0.13
C GLY A 21 -13.91 -2.95 0.66
N LEU A 22 -13.59 -1.74 0.20
CA LEU A 22 -14.13 -0.49 0.73
C LEU A 22 -15.61 -0.29 0.34
N LYS A 23 -16.04 -0.84 -0.80
CA LYS A 23 -17.46 -0.84 -1.21
C LYS A 23 -18.28 -1.81 -0.36
N SER A 24 -17.80 -3.03 -0.12
CA SER A 24 -18.48 -4.00 0.75
C SER A 24 -18.55 -3.54 2.20
N ALA A 25 -17.57 -2.75 2.65
CA ALA A 25 -17.59 -2.10 3.95
C ALA A 25 -18.45 -0.80 3.99
N GLY A 26 -19.05 -0.38 2.87
CA GLY A 26 -19.89 0.82 2.78
C GLY A 26 -19.13 2.14 2.91
N ILE A 27 -17.79 2.13 2.81
CA ILE A 27 -16.93 3.29 3.06
C ILE A 27 -16.85 4.20 1.83
N LEU A 28 -16.95 3.65 0.62
CA LEU A 28 -16.85 4.41 -0.64
C LEU A 28 -17.97 4.07 -1.63
N LYS A 29 -18.67 5.09 -2.13
CA LYS A 29 -19.51 5.00 -3.34
C LYS A 29 -18.61 5.14 -4.59
N LYS A 30 -18.98 4.46 -5.69
CA LYS A 30 -18.16 4.30 -6.90
C LYS A 30 -17.67 5.64 -7.48
N GLU A 31 -18.45 6.70 -7.33
CA GLU A 31 -18.16 8.02 -7.89
C GLU A 31 -17.04 8.81 -7.17
N ASN A 32 -16.51 8.34 -6.02
CA ASN A 32 -15.60 9.11 -5.16
C ASN A 32 -14.20 8.51 -4.98
N LEU A 33 -13.80 7.46 -5.72
CA LEU A 33 -12.48 6.85 -5.48
C LEU A 33 -11.34 7.82 -5.81
N ASN A 34 -11.42 8.56 -6.93
CA ASN A 34 -10.38 9.52 -7.32
C ASN A 34 -10.28 10.73 -6.37
N SER A 35 -11.36 11.06 -5.65
CA SER A 35 -11.33 12.17 -4.67
C SER A 35 -10.60 11.77 -3.39
N VAL A 36 -10.59 10.47 -3.05
CA VAL A 36 -9.86 9.93 -1.88
C VAL A 36 -8.52 9.28 -2.23
N PHE A 37 -8.28 8.93 -3.49
CA PHE A 37 -7.06 8.32 -4.00
C PHE A 37 -6.54 9.09 -5.22
N PRO A 38 -5.81 10.20 -5.03
CA PRO A 38 -5.47 11.15 -6.10
C PRO A 38 -4.15 10.84 -6.82
N HIS A 39 -3.45 9.76 -6.50
CA HIS A 39 -2.13 9.43 -7.05
C HIS A 39 -2.07 8.01 -7.62
N LYS A 40 -0.95 7.67 -8.28
CA LYS A 40 -0.66 6.31 -8.76
C LYS A 40 -0.22 5.42 -7.59
N THR A 41 -0.20 4.11 -7.80
CA THR A 41 0.14 3.11 -6.77
C THR A 41 1.63 2.79 -6.66
N SER A 42 2.47 3.34 -7.55
CA SER A 42 3.87 2.96 -7.68
C SER A 42 4.68 3.96 -8.50
N HIS A 43 5.96 4.10 -8.18
CA HIS A 43 6.98 4.68 -9.04
C HIS A 43 8.30 3.90 -8.96
N TRP A 44 9.17 4.06 -9.96
CA TRP A 44 10.52 3.52 -9.90
C TRP A 44 11.31 4.15 -8.75
N ILE A 45 12.15 3.35 -8.09
CA ILE A 45 13.01 3.83 -7.01
C ILE A 45 14.40 3.21 -7.15
N GLY A 46 15.43 4.00 -6.89
CA GLY A 46 16.81 3.56 -7.01
C GLY A 46 17.75 4.62 -6.48
N ARG A 47 18.56 5.22 -7.36
CA ARG A 47 19.46 6.32 -6.94
C ARG A 47 18.68 7.56 -6.52
N PHE A 48 17.54 7.78 -7.16
CA PHE A 48 16.61 8.84 -6.82
C PHE A 48 15.30 8.26 -6.30
N VAL A 49 14.58 9.04 -5.48
CA VAL A 49 13.29 8.62 -4.91
C VAL A 49 12.28 8.31 -6.02
N HIS A 50 12.18 9.17 -7.03
CA HIS A 50 11.48 8.90 -8.28
C HIS A 50 12.53 8.67 -9.36
N ASP A 51 12.94 7.42 -9.54
CA ASP A 51 14.04 7.13 -10.46
C ASP A 51 13.62 7.20 -11.92
N ALA A 52 14.58 7.50 -12.78
CA ALA A 52 14.35 7.65 -14.20
C ALA A 52 14.28 6.27 -14.88
N CYS A 53 13.08 5.85 -15.23
CA CYS A 53 12.86 4.72 -16.13
C CYS A 53 11.52 4.94 -16.86
N PRO A 54 11.43 4.62 -18.17
CA PRO A 54 10.15 4.73 -18.87
C PRO A 54 9.11 3.80 -18.22
N TYR A 55 7.83 4.14 -18.33
CA TYR A 55 6.73 3.27 -17.86
C TYR A 55 6.09 2.49 -19.00
N ALA A 56 6.39 2.88 -20.24
CA ALA A 56 5.89 2.27 -21.45
C ALA A 56 6.98 2.32 -22.52
N TYR A 57 6.93 1.37 -23.46
CA TYR A 57 7.73 1.39 -24.68
C TYR A 57 7.19 2.46 -25.66
N ASP A 58 7.93 2.73 -26.75
CA ASP A 58 7.57 3.75 -27.76
C ASP A 58 6.19 3.52 -28.40
N ASN A 59 5.69 2.28 -28.38
CA ASN A 59 4.36 1.90 -28.85
C ASN A 59 3.24 2.08 -27.79
N ASN A 60 3.52 2.76 -26.67
CA ASN A 60 2.65 2.96 -25.51
C ASN A 60 2.25 1.67 -24.75
N SER A 61 2.84 0.52 -25.03
CA SER A 61 2.62 -0.68 -24.21
C SER A 61 3.39 -0.59 -22.89
N PRO A 62 2.83 -1.02 -21.74
CA PRO A 62 3.52 -0.98 -20.46
C PRO A 62 4.82 -1.78 -20.48
N ILE A 63 5.84 -1.30 -19.77
CA ILE A 63 7.07 -2.08 -19.58
C ILE A 63 6.79 -3.32 -18.75
N GLU A 64 7.29 -4.47 -19.22
CA GLU A 64 7.28 -5.71 -18.46
C GLU A 64 8.31 -5.65 -17.34
N LEU A 65 7.90 -6.06 -16.13
CA LEU A 65 8.79 -6.13 -14.98
C LEU A 65 9.83 -7.23 -15.18
N ALA A 66 11.10 -6.89 -15.05
CA ALA A 66 12.22 -7.81 -15.14
C ALA A 66 13.02 -7.85 -13.83
N ALA A 67 13.69 -8.98 -13.59
CA ALA A 67 14.55 -9.15 -12.41
C ALA A 67 15.58 -8.02 -12.30
N GLY A 68 15.80 -7.51 -11.09
CA GLY A 68 16.67 -6.37 -10.80
C GLY A 68 15.98 -5.01 -10.79
N MET A 69 14.73 -4.91 -11.27
CA MET A 69 13.95 -3.67 -11.18
C MET A 69 13.42 -3.44 -9.76
N THR A 70 13.41 -2.19 -9.31
CA THR A 70 12.89 -1.77 -8.01
C THR A 70 11.85 -0.66 -8.14
N PHE A 71 10.73 -0.79 -7.44
CA PHE A 71 9.65 0.21 -7.44
C PHE A 71 8.89 0.20 -6.10
N THR A 72 8.14 1.27 -5.85
CA THR A 72 7.28 1.40 -4.67
C THR A 72 5.92 0.76 -4.88
N VAL A 73 5.33 0.26 -3.81
CA VAL A 73 3.92 -0.12 -3.74
C VAL A 73 3.29 0.71 -2.64
N GLU A 74 2.56 1.76 -3.02
CA GLU A 74 2.18 2.87 -2.12
C GLU A 74 0.68 3.22 -2.11
N PRO A 75 -0.22 2.28 -1.88
CA PRO A 75 -1.65 2.54 -1.75
C PRO A 75 -2.00 3.48 -0.58
N ALA A 76 -3.05 4.28 -0.77
CA ALA A 76 -3.45 5.29 0.21
C ALA A 76 -4.95 5.59 0.17
N LEU A 77 -5.45 6.30 1.18
CA LEU A 77 -6.76 6.92 1.23
C LEU A 77 -6.66 8.26 1.98
N TYR A 78 -7.24 9.31 1.42
CA TYR A 78 -7.27 10.65 2.02
C TYR A 78 -8.69 11.20 2.02
N PHE A 79 -9.27 11.41 3.21
CA PHE A 79 -10.64 11.87 3.36
C PHE A 79 -10.69 13.37 3.65
N LYS A 80 -11.24 14.15 2.71
CA LYS A 80 -11.34 15.62 2.79
C LYS A 80 -12.78 16.15 2.93
N SER A 81 -13.78 15.27 2.89
CA SER A 81 -15.19 15.65 2.98
C SER A 81 -15.56 15.96 4.43
N LYS A 82 -16.04 17.18 4.69
CA LYS A 82 -16.46 17.64 6.03
C LYS A 82 -17.64 16.83 6.60
N ASP A 83 -18.45 16.23 5.75
CA ASP A 83 -19.63 15.45 6.14
C ASP A 83 -19.30 13.99 6.48
N SER A 84 -18.03 13.59 6.33
CA SER A 84 -17.55 12.26 6.67
C SER A 84 -17.00 12.20 8.09
N LYS A 85 -17.33 11.14 8.83
CA LYS A 85 -16.69 10.81 10.12
C LYS A 85 -15.17 10.60 10.02
N TYR A 86 -14.64 10.43 8.80
CA TYR A 86 -13.22 10.26 8.53
C TYR A 86 -12.54 11.55 8.06
N ASN A 87 -13.22 12.70 8.10
CA ASN A 87 -12.66 13.97 7.64
C ASN A 87 -11.30 14.28 8.29
N GLY A 88 -10.31 14.62 7.48
CA GLY A 88 -8.96 14.93 7.94
C GLY A 88 -8.07 13.72 8.15
N ILE A 89 -8.57 12.49 7.96
CA ILE A 89 -7.77 11.28 8.05
C ILE A 89 -7.15 10.96 6.69
N GLY A 90 -5.85 10.70 6.70
CA GLY A 90 -5.09 10.18 5.57
C GLY A 90 -4.24 8.99 6.02
N VAL A 91 -4.24 7.91 5.24
CA VAL A 91 -3.44 6.71 5.51
C VAL A 91 -2.76 6.30 4.21
N ARG A 92 -1.45 6.04 4.26
CA ARG A 92 -0.67 5.41 3.20
C ARG A 92 0.21 4.34 3.83
N ILE A 93 0.24 3.17 3.21
CA ILE A 93 1.16 2.09 3.59
C ILE A 93 2.00 1.83 2.34
N GLU A 94 3.31 1.91 2.49
CA GLU A 94 4.23 1.92 1.36
C GLU A 94 5.41 1.00 1.60
N ASP A 95 5.73 0.19 0.59
CA ASP A 95 6.87 -0.70 0.58
C ASP A 95 7.71 -0.51 -0.68
N VAL A 96 9.02 -0.80 -0.56
CA VAL A 96 9.90 -0.96 -1.72
C VAL A 96 9.97 -2.44 -2.09
N VAL A 97 9.81 -2.71 -3.38
CA VAL A 97 9.80 -4.06 -3.94
C VAL A 97 10.95 -4.21 -4.94
N LEU A 98 11.68 -5.31 -4.84
CA LEU A 98 12.67 -5.78 -5.82
C LEU A 98 12.07 -6.94 -6.62
N VAL A 99 12.07 -6.83 -7.94
CA VAL A 99 11.70 -7.94 -8.84
C VAL A 99 12.86 -8.93 -8.90
N ASN A 100 12.56 -10.22 -8.79
CA ASN A 100 13.53 -11.31 -8.95
C ASN A 100 13.00 -12.35 -9.95
N GLU A 101 13.82 -13.34 -10.28
CA GLU A 101 13.49 -14.37 -11.28
C GLU A 101 12.24 -15.20 -10.93
N MET A 102 11.88 -15.27 -9.64
CA MET A 102 10.74 -16.03 -9.12
C MET A 102 9.51 -15.16 -8.80
N GLY A 103 9.59 -13.84 -8.97
CA GLY A 103 8.54 -12.90 -8.59
C GLY A 103 9.12 -11.62 -7.99
N CYS A 104 8.88 -11.38 -6.71
CA CYS A 104 9.39 -10.19 -6.04
C CYS A 104 9.73 -10.41 -4.56
N GLU A 105 10.55 -9.52 -4.03
CA GLU A 105 10.98 -9.42 -2.64
C GLU A 105 10.61 -8.04 -2.10
N ILE A 106 10.09 -7.98 -0.87
CA ILE A 106 9.81 -6.73 -0.17
C ILE A 106 11.05 -6.34 0.63
N LEU A 107 11.61 -5.16 0.37
CA LEU A 107 12.81 -4.65 1.05
C LEU A 107 12.49 -3.85 2.33
N SER A 108 11.24 -3.43 2.50
CA SER A 108 10.76 -2.64 3.64
C SER A 108 10.08 -3.53 4.69
N HIS A 109 10.59 -3.52 5.93
CA HIS A 109 10.14 -4.43 7.00
C HIS A 109 9.56 -3.72 8.22
N ALA A 110 9.21 -2.43 8.12
CA ALA A 110 8.53 -1.75 9.20
C ALA A 110 7.17 -2.43 9.50
N PRO A 111 6.75 -2.54 10.77
CA PRO A 111 5.46 -3.11 11.11
C PRO A 111 4.29 -2.31 10.52
N LYS A 112 3.31 -3.05 10.01
CA LYS A 112 2.18 -2.51 9.22
C LYS A 112 0.83 -2.96 9.77
N GLU A 113 0.81 -4.02 10.56
CA GLU A 113 -0.39 -4.49 11.22
C GLU A 113 -0.71 -3.64 12.45
N ILE A 114 -2.00 -3.46 12.71
CA ILE A 114 -2.50 -2.61 13.81
C ILE A 114 -1.90 -3.06 15.14
N ASP A 115 -1.97 -4.36 15.44
CA ASP A 115 -1.48 -4.92 16.70
C ASP A 115 0.03 -4.70 16.89
N GLU A 116 0.82 -4.85 15.83
CA GLU A 116 2.27 -4.65 15.88
C GLU A 116 2.62 -3.18 16.13
N ILE A 117 1.92 -2.25 15.46
CA ILE A 117 2.12 -0.81 15.64
C ILE A 117 1.69 -0.39 17.05
N GLU A 118 0.55 -0.88 17.54
CA GLU A 118 0.07 -0.60 18.89
C GLU A 118 1.01 -1.16 19.96
N GLU A 119 1.59 -2.34 19.74
CA GLU A 119 2.58 -2.93 20.62
C GLU A 119 3.86 -2.10 20.70
N ILE A 120 4.40 -1.65 19.56
CA ILE A 120 5.58 -0.75 19.52
C ILE A 120 5.29 0.54 20.28
N ARG A 121 4.11 1.13 20.08
CA ARG A 121 3.71 2.35 20.78
C ARG A 121 3.59 2.10 22.29
N ALA A 122 2.93 1.03 22.71
CA ALA A 122 2.73 0.67 24.10
C ALA A 122 4.08 0.47 24.81
N PHE A 123 5.00 -0.27 24.17
CA PHE A 123 6.36 -0.47 24.63
C PHE A 123 7.12 0.85 24.78
N SER A 124 7.07 1.72 23.76
CA SER A 124 7.83 2.98 23.74
C SER A 124 7.35 4.01 24.76
N PHE A 125 6.07 3.98 25.13
CA PHE A 125 5.45 4.95 26.05
C PHE A 125 5.07 4.37 27.42
N GLY A 126 5.60 3.19 27.77
CA GLY A 126 5.42 2.56 29.09
C GLY A 126 3.97 2.21 29.45
N HIS A 127 3.05 2.25 28.50
CA HIS A 127 1.65 1.89 28.71
C HIS A 127 1.52 0.37 28.61
N LYS A 128 1.58 -0.32 29.76
CA LYS A 128 1.12 -1.71 29.82
C LYS A 128 -0.37 -1.73 29.45
N ARG A 129 -0.75 -2.52 28.44
CA ARG A 129 -2.16 -2.75 28.04
C ARG A 129 -2.97 -3.00 29.32
N ARG A 130 -3.98 -2.16 29.59
CA ARG A 130 -4.98 -2.48 30.59
C ARG A 130 -5.77 -3.66 30.03
N ALA A 131 -5.66 -4.80 30.72
CA ALA A 131 -6.37 -6.04 30.41
C ALA A 131 -7.88 -5.85 30.43
#